data_AF-A0A7C6THM9-F1
#
_entry.id   AF-A0A7C6THM9-F1
#
_cell.length_a   1.000
_cell.length_b   1.000
_cell.length_c   1.000
_cell.angle_alpha   90.00
_cell.angle_beta   90.00
_cell.angle_gamma   90.00
#
_symmetry.space_group_name_H-M   'P 1'
#
loop_
_entity.id
_entity.type
_entity.pdbx_description
1 polymer ?
#
loop_
_entity_poly.entity_id
_entity_poly.type
_entity_poly.pdbx_seq_one_letter_code
_entity_poly.pdbx_strand_id
1 'polypeptide(L)'
;MSAEMPRRRPDAVTIIAIYHFVAGGLALLGALAILFFAILPVAVSRGDPAGIAVSVAALGLGFLFMLIFGIAAIIVGLGLLRLRSWARWGAIVLAILQLPLFPIGTIIGAAIIWYLLTDEGREPFEGTRPPMTTTATPPPPSPPPSIS
;
A
#
# COMPACT_ATOMS: atom_id res chain seq x y z
N MET A 1 35.93 15.42 -5.59
CA MET A 1 34.88 16.07 -4.77
C MET A 1 33.59 15.31 -5.03
N SER A 2 33.50 14.12 -4.44
CA SER A 2 32.38 13.20 -4.61
C SER A 2 31.30 13.66 -3.66
N ALA A 3 30.16 14.12 -4.18
CA ALA A 3 29.02 14.49 -3.36
C ALA A 3 28.56 13.24 -2.59
N GLU A 4 28.91 13.17 -1.30
CA GLU A 4 28.29 12.28 -0.34
C GLU A 4 26.81 12.64 -0.26
N MET A 5 25.99 11.96 -1.09
CA MET A 5 24.54 12.00 -0.98
C MET A 5 24.18 11.42 0.39
N PRO A 6 23.60 12.21 1.31
CA PRO A 6 23.27 11.73 2.64
C PRO A 6 22.30 10.55 2.51
N ARG A 7 22.73 9.35 2.89
CA ARG A 7 21.84 8.19 3.09
C ARG A 7 20.86 8.58 4.21
N ARG A 8 19.67 9.08 3.86
CA ARG A 8 18.77 9.74 4.83
C ARG A 8 17.32 9.29 4.63
N ARG A 9 16.96 8.23 5.37
CA ARG A 9 15.62 7.66 5.59
C ARG A 9 15.07 6.84 4.40
N PRO A 10 14.20 5.83 4.67
CA PRO A 10 13.47 5.12 3.62
C PRO A 10 12.46 6.07 2.95
N ASP A 11 12.97 6.96 2.09
CA ASP A 11 12.20 8.00 1.40
C ASP A 11 11.10 7.39 0.52
N ALA A 12 11.40 6.28 -0.16
CA ALA A 12 10.45 5.62 -1.03
C ALA A 12 9.28 4.96 -0.26
N VAL A 13 9.52 4.40 0.93
CA VAL A 13 8.41 3.91 1.79
C VAL A 13 7.52 5.07 2.24
N THR A 14 8.12 6.22 2.55
CA THR A 14 7.38 7.44 2.92
C THR A 14 6.55 7.96 1.75
N ILE A 15 7.10 7.96 0.53
CA ILE A 15 6.39 8.35 -0.70
C ILE A 15 5.20 7.42 -0.95
N ILE A 16 5.36 6.10 -0.81
CA ILE A 16 4.27 5.13 -1.00
C ILE A 16 3.19 5.29 0.07
N ALA A 17 3.58 5.58 1.31
CA ALA A 17 2.65 5.84 2.40
C ALA A 17 1.83 7.11 2.15
N ILE A 18 2.49 8.21 1.74
CA ILE A 18 1.82 9.47 1.37
C ILE A 18 0.87 9.22 0.20
N TYR A 19 1.30 8.45 -0.81
CA TYR A 19 0.43 8.12 -1.94
C TYR A 19 -0.85 7.39 -1.49
N HIS A 20 -0.73 6.36 -0.65
CA HIS A 20 -1.91 5.65 -0.14
C HIS A 20 -2.80 6.56 0.72
N PHE A 21 -2.21 7.51 1.46
CA PHE A 21 -2.97 8.50 2.20
C PHE A 21 -3.73 9.46 1.28
N VAL A 22 -3.09 9.94 0.21
CA VAL A 22 -3.71 10.80 -0.82
C VAL A 22 -4.79 10.03 -1.57
N ALA A 23 -4.54 8.78 -1.96
CA ALA A 23 -5.50 7.92 -2.64
C ALA A 23 -6.72 7.63 -1.75
N GLY A 24 -6.49 7.37 -0.45
CA GLY A 24 -7.57 7.19 0.53
C GLY A 24 -8.38 8.47 0.76
N GLY A 25 -7.71 9.62 0.83
CA GLY A 25 -8.34 10.93 0.89
C GLY A 25 -9.18 11.25 -0.35
N LEU A 26 -8.67 10.93 -1.54
CA LEU A 26 -9.40 11.10 -2.79
C LEU A 26 -10.61 10.16 -2.90
N ALA A 27 -10.49 8.92 -2.41
CA ALA A 27 -11.61 7.99 -2.33
C ALA A 27 -12.70 8.49 -1.36
N LEU A 28 -12.33 9.06 -0.22
CA LEU A 28 -13.26 9.69 0.72
C LEU A 28 -13.93 10.93 0.11
N LEU A 29 -13.19 11.75 -0.63
CA LEU A 29 -13.76 12.86 -1.41
C LEU A 29 -14.74 12.36 -2.47
N GLY A 30 -14.41 11.26 -3.16
CA GLY A 30 -15.31 10.60 -4.10
C GLY A 30 -16.60 10.12 -3.43
N ALA A 31 -16.49 9.49 -2.26
CA ALA A 31 -17.64 9.07 -1.46
C ALA A 31 -18.51 10.27 -1.05
N LEU A 32 -17.90 11.40 -0.67
CA LEU A 32 -18.61 12.63 -0.34
C LEU A 32 -19.29 13.24 -1.57
N ALA A 33 -18.64 13.21 -2.73
CA ALA A 33 -19.23 13.64 -3.99
C ALA A 33 -20.45 12.77 -4.34
N ILE A 34 -20.37 11.45 -4.19
CA ILE A 34 -21.52 10.54 -4.39
C ILE A 34 -22.70 10.95 -3.50
N LEU A 35 -22.45 11.28 -2.22
CA LEU A 35 -23.50 11.75 -1.31
C LEU A 35 -24.13 13.07 -1.79
N PHE A 36 -23.31 14.02 -2.25
CA PHE A 36 -23.79 15.29 -2.77
C PHE A 36 -24.61 15.13 -4.05
N PHE A 37 -24.18 14.24 -4.95
CA PHE A 37 -24.87 13.96 -6.21
C PHE A 37 -25.99 12.91 -6.09
N ALA A 38 -26.23 12.35 -4.90
CA ALA A 38 -27.25 11.32 -4.67
C ALA A 38 -28.68 11.80 -4.97
N ILE A 39 -28.89 13.12 -5.05
CA ILE A 39 -30.18 13.72 -5.40
C ILE A 39 -30.45 13.78 -6.91
N LEU A 40 -29.41 13.67 -7.76
CA LEU A 40 -29.57 13.74 -9.22
C LEU A 40 -30.47 12.64 -9.79
N PRO A 41 -30.36 11.37 -9.38
CA PRO A 41 -31.27 10.33 -9.86
C PRO A 41 -32.74 10.66 -9.62
N VAL A 42 -33.07 11.21 -8.44
CA VAL A 42 -34.44 11.62 -8.12
C VAL A 42 -34.92 12.72 -9.08
N ALA A 43 -34.05 13.66 -9.44
CA ALA A 43 -34.37 14.74 -10.39
C ALA A 43 -34.49 14.27 -11.84
N VAL A 44 -33.67 13.29 -12.27
CA VAL A 44 -33.59 12.84 -13.67
C VAL A 44 -34.61 11.73 -13.98
N SER A 45 -34.96 10.88 -13.02
CA SER A 45 -35.87 9.74 -13.22
C SER A 45 -37.34 10.14 -13.42
N ARG A 46 -37.70 11.43 -13.33
CA ARG A 46 -39.06 11.96 -13.58
C ARG A 46 -40.19 11.19 -12.87
N GLY A 47 -39.90 10.66 -11.68
CA GLY A 47 -40.88 9.92 -10.88
C GLY A 47 -41.02 8.43 -11.21
N ASP A 48 -40.16 7.83 -12.04
CA ASP A 48 -40.09 6.36 -12.17
C ASP A 48 -39.44 5.75 -10.91
N PRO A 49 -40.22 5.05 -10.06
CA PRO A 49 -39.69 4.48 -8.82
C PRO A 49 -38.65 3.38 -9.07
N ALA A 50 -38.71 2.66 -10.19
CA ALA A 50 -37.75 1.61 -10.50
C ALA A 50 -36.38 2.21 -10.87
N GLY A 51 -36.35 3.24 -11.73
CA GLY A 51 -35.13 3.96 -12.08
C GLY A 51 -34.44 4.63 -10.87
N ILE A 52 -35.22 5.18 -9.94
CA ILE A 52 -34.70 5.76 -8.70
C ILE A 52 -34.07 4.66 -7.83
N ALA A 53 -34.77 3.54 -7.63
CA ALA A 53 -34.27 2.45 -6.79
C ALA A 53 -32.95 1.87 -7.30
N VAL A 54 -32.85 1.61 -8.62
CA VAL A 54 -31.62 1.09 -9.24
C VAL A 54 -30.46 2.08 -9.11
N SER A 55 -30.72 3.37 -9.34
CA SER A 55 -29.69 4.41 -9.26
C SER A 55 -29.19 4.61 -7.84
N VAL A 56 -30.09 4.66 -6.86
CA VAL A 56 -29.75 4.76 -5.44
C VAL A 56 -28.98 3.53 -4.97
N ALA A 57 -29.36 2.33 -5.41
CA ALA A 57 -28.63 1.10 -5.10
C ALA A 57 -27.20 1.12 -5.69
N ALA A 58 -27.05 1.55 -6.94
CA ALA A 58 -25.74 1.67 -7.59
C ALA A 58 -24.84 2.70 -6.89
N LEU A 59 -25.38 3.89 -6.56
CA LEU A 59 -24.65 4.92 -5.82
C LEU A 59 -24.30 4.47 -4.41
N GLY A 60 -25.22 3.78 -3.72
CA GLY A 60 -24.98 3.23 -2.38
C GLY A 60 -23.86 2.18 -2.38
N LEU A 61 -23.83 1.32 -3.40
CA LEU A 61 -22.77 0.33 -3.57
C LEU A 61 -21.41 1.00 -3.86
N GLY A 62 -21.39 2.01 -4.74
CA GLY A 62 -20.20 2.80 -5.04
C GLY A 62 -19.67 3.56 -3.82
N PHE A 63 -20.57 4.16 -3.04
CA PHE A 63 -20.24 4.82 -1.78
C PHE A 63 -19.59 3.85 -0.78
N LEU A 64 -20.22 2.70 -0.55
CA LEU A 64 -19.70 1.69 0.37
C LEU A 64 -18.32 1.19 -0.07
N PHE A 65 -18.15 0.94 -1.36
CA PHE A 65 -16.87 0.52 -1.93
C PHE A 65 -15.78 1.58 -1.73
N MET A 66 -16.06 2.85 -2.05
CA MET A 66 -15.11 3.95 -1.85
C MET A 66 -14.77 4.17 -0.37
N LEU A 67 -15.75 4.02 0.52
CA LEU A 67 -15.54 4.16 1.97
C LEU A 67 -14.60 3.08 2.50
N ILE A 68 -14.87 1.81 2.16
CA ILE A 68 -14.04 0.68 2.58
C ILE A 68 -12.63 0.82 2.00
N PHE A 69 -12.52 1.14 0.71
CA PHE A 69 -11.23 1.34 0.05
C PHE A 69 -10.44 2.49 0.69
N GLY A 70 -11.07 3.63 0.95
CA GLY A 70 -10.44 4.79 1.58
C GLY A 70 -9.92 4.49 2.99
N ILE A 71 -10.73 3.82 3.80
CA ILE A 71 -10.32 3.40 5.15
C ILE A 71 -9.15 2.41 5.08
N ALA A 72 -9.23 1.40 4.21
CA ALA A 72 -8.15 0.44 4.02
C ALA A 72 -6.85 1.13 3.58
N ALA A 73 -6.93 2.11 2.67
CA ALA A 73 -5.78 2.87 2.19
C ALA A 73 -5.09 3.68 3.29
N ILE A 74 -5.87 4.29 4.17
CA ILE A 74 -5.33 5.01 5.33
C ILE A 74 -4.66 4.03 6.30
N ILE A 75 -5.29 2.89 6.61
CA ILE A 75 -4.73 1.87 7.51
C ILE A 75 -3.41 1.30 6.95
N VAL A 76 -3.37 1.01 5.66
CA VAL A 76 -2.18 0.51 4.97
C VAL A 76 -1.07 1.58 4.95
N GLY A 77 -1.41 2.83 4.64
CA GLY A 77 -0.47 3.96 4.68
C GLY A 77 0.16 4.14 6.08
N LEU A 78 -0.66 4.08 7.13
CA LEU A 78 -0.18 4.09 8.52
C LEU A 78 0.67 2.86 8.86
N GLY A 79 0.31 1.68 8.35
CA GLY A 79 1.08 0.45 8.51
C GLY A 79 2.46 0.53 7.84
N LEU A 80 2.54 1.20 6.69
CA LEU A 80 3.77 1.45 5.95
C LEU A 80 4.69 2.42 6.70
N LEU A 81 4.13 3.50 7.26
CA LEU A 81 4.86 4.43 8.14
C LEU A 81 5.43 3.76 9.39
N ARG A 82 4.75 2.72 9.89
CA ARG A 82 5.21 1.90 11.02
C ARG A 82 6.08 0.72 10.61
N LEU A 83 6.48 0.62 9.34
CA LEU A 83 7.33 -0.44 8.81
C LEU A 83 6.86 -1.86 9.18
N ARG A 84 5.54 -2.08 9.27
CA ARG A 84 4.98 -3.40 9.60
C ARG A 84 5.01 -4.30 8.38
N SER A 85 5.49 -5.53 8.54
CA SER A 85 5.55 -6.55 7.47
C SER A 85 4.20 -6.83 6.79
N TRP A 86 3.09 -6.66 7.51
CA TRP A 86 1.73 -6.81 6.96
C TRP A 86 1.35 -5.72 5.93
N ALA A 87 2.02 -4.57 5.97
CA ALA A 87 1.59 -3.36 5.27
C ALA A 87 2.01 -3.40 3.82
N ARG A 88 3.10 -4.13 3.54
CA ARG A 88 3.55 -4.47 2.20
C ARG A 88 2.49 -5.24 1.43
N TRP A 89 1.91 -6.28 2.02
CA TRP A 89 0.82 -7.03 1.38
C TRP A 89 -0.44 -6.17 1.19
N GLY A 90 -0.78 -5.36 2.19
CA GLY A 90 -1.88 -4.40 2.07
C GLY A 90 -1.68 -3.41 0.91
N ALA A 91 -0.48 -2.85 0.76
CA ALA A 91 -0.15 -1.91 -0.31
C ALA A 91 -0.19 -2.56 -1.70
N ILE A 92 0.25 -3.82 -1.82
CA ILE A 92 0.15 -4.58 -3.07
C ILE A 92 -1.32 -4.80 -3.45
N VAL A 93 -2.16 -5.24 -2.51
CA VAL A 93 -3.59 -5.45 -2.76
C VAL A 93 -4.23 -4.14 -3.21
N LEU A 94 -3.95 -3.03 -2.53
CA LEU A 94 -4.51 -1.74 -2.90
C LEU A 94 -4.01 -1.24 -4.25
N ALA A 95 -2.73 -1.46 -4.57
CA ALA A 95 -2.18 -1.16 -5.88
C ALA A 95 -2.91 -1.96 -6.97
N ILE A 96 -3.19 -3.25 -6.75
CA ILE A 96 -3.98 -4.08 -7.66
C ILE A 96 -5.39 -3.51 -7.86
N LEU A 97 -6.05 -3.07 -6.80
CA LEU A 97 -7.36 -2.44 -6.88
C LEU A 97 -7.33 -1.11 -7.65
N GLN A 98 -6.17 -0.45 -7.78
CA GLN A 98 -6.00 0.76 -8.58
C GLN A 98 -5.60 0.53 -10.03
N LEU A 99 -5.18 -0.68 -10.42
CA LEU A 99 -4.86 -0.98 -11.82
C LEU A 99 -5.99 -0.68 -12.82
N PRO A 100 -7.29 -0.86 -12.50
CA PRO A 100 -8.38 -0.52 -13.41
C PRO A 100 -8.52 0.99 -13.67
N LEU A 101 -7.93 1.87 -12.83
CA LEU A 101 -8.01 3.33 -12.99
C LEU A 101 -7.00 3.83 -14.04
N PHE A 102 -7.15 3.37 -15.28
CA PHE A 102 -6.27 3.76 -16.38
C PHE A 102 -6.47 5.24 -16.77
N PRO A 103 -5.40 6.02 -17.07
CA PRO A 103 -3.99 5.63 -17.11
C PRO A 103 -3.21 5.84 -15.80
N ILE A 104 -3.68 6.74 -14.92
CA ILE A 104 -2.91 7.22 -13.76
C ILE A 104 -2.75 6.12 -12.70
N GLY A 105 -3.83 5.40 -12.38
CA GLY A 105 -3.82 4.35 -11.35
C GLY A 105 -3.01 3.12 -11.74
N THR A 106 -2.96 2.78 -13.03
CA THR A 106 -2.17 1.65 -13.53
C THR A 106 -0.67 1.90 -13.44
N ILE A 107 -0.21 3.08 -13.86
CA ILE A 107 1.23 3.44 -13.82
C ILE A 107 1.72 3.45 -12.37
N ILE A 108 0.96 4.08 -11.47
CA ILE A 108 1.36 4.20 -10.08
C ILE A 108 1.24 2.87 -9.34
N GLY A 109 0.16 2.12 -9.58
CA GLY A 109 -0.01 0.78 -9.03
C GLY A 109 1.14 -0.16 -9.43
N ALA A 110 1.53 -0.15 -10.71
CA ALA A 110 2.66 -0.92 -11.20
C ALA A 110 3.99 -0.51 -10.54
N ALA A 111 4.25 0.79 -10.38
CA ALA A 111 5.45 1.30 -9.72
C ALA A 111 5.53 0.87 -8.24
N ILE A 112 4.40 0.90 -7.52
CA ILE A 112 4.32 0.48 -6.11
C ILE A 112 4.57 -1.03 -5.98
N ILE A 113 3.93 -1.84 -6.83
CA ILE A 113 4.12 -3.30 -6.83
C ILE A 113 5.57 -3.64 -7.14
N TRP A 114 6.15 -3.01 -8.16
CA TRP A 114 7.54 -3.22 -8.55
C TRP A 114 8.50 -2.85 -7.41
N TYR A 115 8.32 -1.68 -6.80
CA TYR A 115 9.16 -1.22 -5.69
C TYR A 115 9.04 -2.09 -4.42
N LEU A 116 7.84 -2.57 -4.09
CA LEU A 116 7.64 -3.46 -2.93
C LEU A 116 8.15 -4.90 -3.17
N LEU A 117 8.50 -5.23 -4.41
CA LEU A 117 9.11 -6.50 -4.78
C LEU A 117 10.65 -6.46 -4.76
N THR A 118 11.25 -5.29 -4.97
CA THR A 118 12.71 -5.06 -4.88
C THR A 118 13.23 -5.22 -3.45
N ASP A 119 14.52 -5.54 -3.33
CA ASP A 119 15.18 -5.79 -2.04
C ASP A 119 15.18 -4.53 -1.15
N GLU A 120 15.28 -3.33 -1.74
CA GLU A 120 15.13 -2.05 -1.04
C GLU A 120 13.75 -1.88 -0.38
N GLY A 121 12.71 -2.50 -0.95
CA GLY A 121 11.36 -2.54 -0.41
C GLY A 121 11.15 -3.63 0.64
N ARG A 122 12.10 -4.56 0.80
CA ARG A 122 12.06 -5.66 1.78
C ARG A 122 12.87 -5.37 3.03
N GLU A 123 14.04 -4.75 2.87
CA GLU A 123 14.95 -4.38 3.96
C GLU A 123 14.27 -3.64 5.14
N PRO A 124 13.35 -2.68 4.91
CA PRO A 124 12.73 -1.94 6.00
C PRO A 124 11.76 -2.79 6.85
N PHE A 125 11.26 -3.92 6.31
CA PHE A 125 10.29 -4.79 6.95
C PHE A 125 10.92 -6.08 7.51
N GLU A 126 12.07 -6.50 6.96
CA GLU A 126 12.78 -7.70 7.39
C GLU A 126 13.79 -7.45 8.53
N GLY A 127 14.07 -6.18 8.83
CA GLY A 127 14.77 -5.74 10.04
C GLY A 127 16.10 -6.46 10.25
N THR A 128 17.17 -6.00 9.57
CA THR A 128 18.55 -6.48 9.70
C THR A 128 18.61 -7.93 10.20
N ARG A 129 18.29 -8.90 9.33
CA ARG A 129 18.73 -10.26 9.59
C ARG A 129 20.25 -10.12 9.78
N PRO A 130 20.82 -10.41 10.98
CA PRO A 130 22.26 -10.47 11.11
C PRO A 130 22.74 -11.32 9.95
N PRO A 131 23.85 -10.98 9.28
CA PRO A 131 24.42 -11.91 8.33
C PRO A 131 24.37 -13.24 9.05
N MET A 132 23.73 -14.23 8.43
CA MET A 132 24.15 -15.57 8.71
C MET A 132 25.62 -15.51 8.32
N THR A 133 26.48 -15.10 9.25
CA THR A 133 27.81 -15.65 9.35
C THR A 133 27.50 -17.11 9.21
N THR A 134 27.67 -17.59 7.97
CA THR A 134 28.39 -18.79 7.67
C THR A 134 28.57 -19.51 8.97
N THR A 135 27.73 -20.53 9.19
CA THR A 135 28.10 -21.73 9.93
C THR A 135 29.55 -21.60 10.30
N ALA A 136 29.82 -20.98 11.45
CA ALA A 136 31.17 -20.83 11.91
C ALA A 136 31.48 -22.27 12.23
N THR A 137 32.07 -22.96 11.25
CA THR A 137 32.54 -24.32 11.42
C THR A 137 33.25 -24.26 12.75
N PRO A 138 32.76 -24.99 13.78
CA PRO A 138 33.34 -24.87 15.10
C PRO A 138 34.85 -25.05 14.92
N PRO A 139 35.68 -24.17 15.52
CA PRO A 139 37.12 -24.25 15.34
C PRO A 139 37.54 -25.70 15.55
N PRO A 140 38.36 -26.28 14.65
CA PRO A 140 38.71 -27.68 14.74
C PRO A 140 39.21 -27.99 16.16
N PRO A 141 38.78 -29.12 16.76
CA PRO A 141 39.18 -29.45 18.13
C PRO A 141 40.71 -29.41 18.22
N SER A 142 41.21 -28.75 19.27
CA SER A 142 42.64 -28.63 19.52
C SER A 142 43.30 -30.01 19.53
N PRO A 143 44.47 -30.19 18.88
CA PRO A 143 45.16 -31.47 18.88
C PRO A 143 45.46 -31.92 20.32
N PRO A 144 45.35 -33.23 20.64
CA PRO A 144 45.62 -33.74 21.97
C PRO A 144 47.06 -33.40 22.39
N PRO A 145 47.30 -33.12 23.68
CA PRO A 145 48.63 -32.78 24.17
C PRO A 145 49.61 -33.91 23.84
N SER A 146 50.70 -33.57 23.15
CA SER A 146 51.79 -34.49 22.85
C SER A 146 52.41 -34.95 24.15
N ILE A 147 52.14 -36.20 24.53
CA ILE A 147 52.78 -36.84 25.67
C ILE A 147 54.19 -37.24 25.21
N SER A 148 55.20 -36.47 25.61
CA SER A 148 56.62 -36.78 25.47
C SER A 148 57.15 -37.38 26.77
#